data_AF-X1LBN8-F1
#
_entry.id   AF-X1LBN8-F1
#
_cell.length_a   1.000
_cell.length_b   1.000
_cell.length_c   1.000
_cell.angle_alpha   90.00
_cell.angle_beta   90.00
_cell.angle_gamma   90.00
#
_symmetry.space_group_name_H-M   'P 1'
#
loop_
_entity.id
_entity.type
_entity.pdbx_description
1 polymer ?
#
loop_
_entity_poly.entity_id
_entity_poly.type
_entity_poly.pdbx_seq_one_letter_code
_entity_poly.pdbx_strand_id
1 'polypeptide(L)'
;MVGEPMFLRKIFGKKPKAPEPQVEELSIDSLGERVGKLKQEKLSETQSKLNAMLDRLSEEREALLKELKTLSEAEPTDEVYPGLHKTALEARRLLADKLTRAVTAIERRGGFSTDELATLNSRLTKMVNLTTDAIATHSRYVRALFGSHFNSAELRLRRLHGLVREVNVLIEGTLGKMRSLDLVSSKISSQKELFFLQKFSS
;
A
#
# COMPACT_ATOMS: atom_id res chain seq x y z
N MET A 1 -0.63 28.86 -68.69
CA MET A 1 -0.69 27.89 -67.59
C MET A 1 0.72 27.51 -67.19
N VAL A 2 1.25 28.11 -66.13
CA VAL A 2 2.32 27.50 -65.30
C VAL A 2 2.06 28.04 -63.89
N GLY A 3 1.43 27.23 -63.05
CA GLY A 3 1.30 27.50 -61.62
C GLY A 3 2.59 27.07 -60.94
N GLU A 4 3.34 28.01 -60.40
CA GLU A 4 4.48 27.71 -59.54
C GLU A 4 3.98 27.16 -58.18
N PRO A 5 4.55 26.07 -57.66
CA PRO A 5 4.16 25.51 -56.39
C PRO A 5 4.78 26.33 -55.24
N MET A 6 4.12 27.44 -54.88
CA MET A 6 4.50 28.32 -53.77
C MET A 6 4.19 27.73 -52.38
N PHE A 7 4.01 26.40 -52.26
CA PHE A 7 3.64 25.72 -51.02
C PHE A 7 4.78 24.91 -50.38
N LEU A 8 5.83 24.54 -51.11
CA LEU A 8 6.87 23.64 -50.58
C LEU A 8 8.01 24.34 -49.82
N ARG A 9 8.15 25.67 -49.93
CA ARG A 9 9.17 26.43 -49.17
C ARG A 9 8.83 26.63 -47.68
N LYS A 10 7.59 26.38 -47.25
CA LYS A 10 7.14 26.61 -45.87
C LYS A 10 7.38 25.43 -44.91
N ILE A 11 7.78 24.26 -45.43
CA ILE A 11 7.90 23.02 -44.62
C ILE A 11 9.35 22.75 -44.18
N PHE A 12 10.33 23.41 -44.79
CA PHE A 12 11.78 23.29 -44.46
C PHE A 12 12.35 24.52 -43.76
N GLY A 13 11.51 25.29 -43.05
CA GLY A 13 11.99 26.31 -42.12
C GLY A 13 12.81 25.64 -41.01
N LYS A 14 14.06 26.07 -40.85
CA LYS A 14 15.02 25.57 -39.84
C LYS A 14 14.31 25.23 -38.53
N LYS A 15 14.43 23.99 -38.06
CA LYS A 15 14.02 23.63 -36.68
C LYS A 15 14.63 24.67 -35.73
N PRO A 16 13.84 25.29 -34.83
CA PRO A 16 14.41 26.15 -33.81
C PRO A 16 15.50 25.37 -33.09
N LYS A 17 16.70 25.97 -32.98
CA LYS A 17 17.83 25.40 -32.26
C LYS A 17 17.30 25.05 -30.87
N ALA A 18 17.28 23.76 -30.51
CA ALA A 18 16.82 23.36 -29.19
C ALA A 18 17.62 24.16 -28.16
N PRO A 19 16.97 24.73 -27.14
CA PRO A 19 17.69 25.48 -26.11
C PRO A 19 18.81 24.59 -25.59
N GLU A 20 20.04 25.12 -25.60
CA GLU A 20 21.20 24.40 -25.08
C GLU A 20 20.89 23.98 -23.63
N PRO A 21 21.16 22.72 -23.26
CA PRO A 21 20.86 22.25 -21.92
C PRO A 21 21.54 23.18 -20.92
N GLN A 22 20.75 23.77 -20.02
CA GLN A 22 21.30 24.54 -18.91
C GLN A 22 22.08 23.55 -18.04
N VAL A 23 23.40 23.60 -18.13
CA VAL A 23 24.30 22.80 -17.32
C VAL A 23 24.40 23.50 -15.97
N GLU A 24 23.77 22.93 -14.95
CA GLU A 24 23.93 23.35 -13.56
C GLU A 24 25.20 22.69 -13.01
N GLU A 25 26.22 23.48 -12.66
CA GLU A 25 27.39 22.97 -11.94
C GLU A 25 26.99 22.68 -10.49
N LEU A 26 26.85 21.40 -10.17
CA LEU A 26 26.52 20.93 -8.83
C LEU A 26 27.75 20.32 -8.17
N SER A 27 28.07 20.77 -6.95
CA SER A 27 29.06 20.10 -6.12
C SER A 27 28.55 18.75 -5.64
N ILE A 28 29.46 17.81 -5.35
CA ILE A 28 29.12 16.49 -4.79
C ILE A 28 28.31 16.63 -3.49
N ASP A 29 28.63 17.63 -2.67
CA ASP A 29 27.89 17.92 -1.43
C ASP A 29 26.46 18.41 -1.73
N SER A 30 26.29 19.30 -2.72
CA SER A 30 24.95 19.76 -3.15
C SER A 30 24.08 18.62 -3.69
N LEU A 31 24.70 17.63 -4.38
CA LEU A 31 24.01 16.43 -4.84
C LEU A 31 23.56 15.56 -3.66
N GLY A 32 24.42 15.39 -2.64
CA GLY A 32 24.08 14.70 -1.41
C GLY A 32 22.88 15.33 -0.68
N GLU A 33 22.90 16.65 -0.51
CA GLU A 33 21.78 17.39 0.10
C GLU A 33 20.49 17.26 -0.70
N ARG A 34 20.56 17.36 -2.03
CA ARG A 34 19.39 17.23 -2.91
C ARG A 34 18.76 15.85 -2.80
N VAL A 35 19.56 14.79 -2.74
CA VAL A 35 19.05 13.43 -2.52
C VAL A 35 18.41 13.29 -1.12
N GLY A 36 19.02 13.89 -0.09
CA GLY A 36 18.44 13.91 1.26
C GLY A 36 17.07 14.58 1.31
N LYS A 37 16.93 15.75 0.68
CA LYS A 37 15.64 16.47 0.55
C LYS A 37 14.60 15.63 -0.20
N LEU A 38 14.98 15.02 -1.33
CA LEU A 38 14.08 14.16 -2.10
C LEU A 38 13.58 12.96 -1.29
N LYS A 39 14.42 12.35 -0.43
CA LYS A 39 13.99 11.27 0.47
C LYS A 39 12.93 11.76 1.45
N GLN A 40 13.17 12.89 2.11
CA GLN A 40 12.22 13.47 3.07
C GLN A 40 10.90 13.87 2.40
N GLU A 41 10.95 14.54 1.26
CA GLU A 41 9.77 14.95 0.48
C GLU A 41 8.91 13.73 0.10
N LYS A 42 9.53 12.68 -0.44
CA LYS A 42 8.83 11.47 -0.86
C LYS A 42 8.19 10.72 0.32
N LEU A 43 8.87 10.70 1.46
CA LEU A 43 8.35 10.10 2.68
C LEU A 43 7.17 10.92 3.23
N SER A 44 7.28 12.25 3.25
CA SER A 44 6.21 13.17 3.67
C SER A 44 4.97 13.10 2.76
N GLU A 45 5.15 13.07 1.44
CA GLU A 45 4.05 12.86 0.47
C GLU A 45 3.32 11.53 0.72
N THR A 46 4.09 10.48 1.02
CA THR A 46 3.54 9.14 1.30
C THR A 46 2.79 9.13 2.62
N GLN A 47 3.34 9.77 3.65
CA GLN A 47 2.79 9.86 5.00
C GLN A 47 1.35 10.40 4.97
N SER A 48 1.11 11.52 4.28
CA SER A 48 -0.22 12.14 4.19
C SER A 48 -1.25 11.20 3.57
N LYS A 49 -0.90 10.58 2.43
CA LYS A 49 -1.77 9.63 1.73
C LYS A 49 -2.04 8.38 2.57
N LEU A 50 -0.99 7.83 3.17
CA LEU A 50 -1.07 6.63 3.98
C LEU A 50 -1.95 6.85 5.20
N ASN A 51 -1.83 7.99 5.89
CA ASN A 51 -2.68 8.33 7.04
C ASN A 51 -4.18 8.32 6.65
N ALA A 52 -4.54 8.95 5.53
CA ALA A 52 -5.93 8.95 5.07
C ALA A 52 -6.44 7.53 4.73
N MET A 53 -5.59 6.67 4.17
CA MET A 53 -5.95 5.27 3.90
C MET A 53 -6.05 4.43 5.18
N LEU A 54 -5.21 4.71 6.19
CA LEU A 54 -5.26 4.08 7.50
C LEU A 54 -6.51 4.50 8.29
N ASP A 55 -6.96 5.75 8.15
CA ASP A 55 -8.23 6.20 8.71
C ASP A 55 -9.40 5.40 8.11
N ARG A 56 -9.45 5.25 6.78
CA ARG A 56 -10.45 4.41 6.09
C ARG A 56 -10.37 2.94 6.50
N LEU A 57 -9.16 2.40 6.69
CA LEU A 57 -8.97 1.04 7.21
C LEU A 57 -9.52 0.90 8.63
N SER A 58 -9.34 1.91 9.49
CA SER A 58 -9.89 1.91 10.84
C SER A 58 -11.41 1.93 10.83
N GLU A 59 -12.02 2.74 9.96
CA GLU A 59 -13.47 2.80 9.79
C GLU A 59 -14.05 1.45 9.33
N GLU A 60 -13.49 0.82 8.30
CA GLU A 60 -13.96 -0.49 7.83
C GLU A 60 -13.65 -1.61 8.85
N ARG A 61 -12.56 -1.50 9.62
CA ARG A 61 -12.28 -2.41 10.75
C ARG A 61 -13.36 -2.30 11.81
N GLU A 62 -13.72 -1.10 12.23
CA GLU A 62 -14.77 -0.89 13.24
C GLU A 62 -16.14 -1.37 12.74
N ALA A 63 -16.47 -1.10 11.48
CA ALA A 63 -17.68 -1.61 10.86
C ALA A 63 -17.69 -3.15 10.84
N LEU A 64 -16.58 -3.78 10.44
CA LEU A 64 -16.44 -5.23 10.47
C LEU A 64 -16.60 -5.79 11.90
N LEU A 65 -15.97 -5.18 12.91
CA LEU A 65 -16.09 -5.61 14.30
C LEU A 65 -17.55 -5.58 14.79
N LYS A 66 -18.34 -4.59 14.36
CA LYS A 66 -19.79 -4.54 14.64
C LYS A 66 -20.52 -5.71 13.99
N GLU A 67 -20.28 -5.97 12.70
CA GLU A 67 -20.90 -7.10 11.99
C GLU A 67 -20.49 -8.46 12.59
N LEU A 68 -19.23 -8.61 13.03
CA LEU A 68 -18.75 -9.83 13.69
C LEU A 68 -19.42 -10.04 15.04
N LYS A 69 -19.68 -8.96 15.79
CA LYS A 69 -20.45 -9.04 17.03
C LYS A 69 -21.87 -9.50 16.74
N THR A 70 -22.56 -8.89 15.78
CA THR A 70 -23.90 -9.30 15.36
C THR A 70 -23.92 -10.76 14.91
N LEU A 71 -22.93 -11.21 14.12
CA LEU A 71 -22.80 -12.61 13.72
C LEU A 71 -22.59 -13.54 14.94
N SER A 72 -21.82 -13.11 15.94
CA SER A 72 -21.55 -13.88 17.17
C SER A 72 -22.74 -13.96 18.14
N GLU A 73 -23.77 -13.16 17.93
CA GLU A 73 -25.02 -13.15 18.71
C GLU A 73 -26.22 -13.67 17.88
N ALA A 74 -26.05 -13.89 16.58
CA ALA A 74 -27.11 -14.34 15.68
C ALA A 74 -27.62 -15.76 16.01
N GLU A 75 -28.93 -15.90 15.94
CA GLU A 75 -29.64 -17.19 15.97
C GLU A 75 -29.71 -17.81 14.57
N PRO A 76 -29.81 -19.15 14.46
CA PRO A 76 -29.99 -19.82 13.17
C PRO A 76 -31.28 -19.37 12.48
N THR A 77 -31.26 -19.27 11.15
CA THR A 77 -32.44 -18.86 10.37
C THR A 77 -33.50 -19.95 10.19
N ASP A 78 -33.18 -21.22 10.40
CA ASP A 78 -34.08 -22.36 10.13
C ASP A 78 -34.04 -23.41 11.25
N GLU A 79 -35.12 -24.18 11.40
CA GLU A 79 -35.12 -25.44 12.15
C GLU A 79 -34.35 -26.50 11.35
N VAL A 80 -33.19 -26.91 11.88
CA VAL A 80 -32.25 -27.80 11.17
C VAL A 80 -31.94 -29.04 11.99
N TYR A 81 -31.61 -30.14 11.30
CA TYR A 81 -31.16 -31.40 11.91
C TYR A 81 -30.14 -31.14 13.04
N PRO A 82 -30.32 -31.71 14.26
CA PRO A 82 -29.56 -31.32 15.45
C PRO A 82 -28.02 -31.38 15.30
N GLY A 83 -27.51 -32.33 14.51
CA GLY A 83 -26.07 -32.48 14.26
C GLY A 83 -25.43 -31.34 13.46
N LEU A 84 -26.17 -30.74 12.52
CA LEU A 84 -25.68 -29.59 11.74
C LEU A 84 -25.72 -28.31 12.57
N HIS A 85 -26.71 -28.21 13.46
CA HIS A 85 -26.89 -27.04 14.32
C HIS A 85 -25.69 -26.81 15.27
N LYS A 86 -25.24 -27.86 15.99
CA LYS A 86 -24.08 -27.74 16.90
C LYS A 86 -22.79 -27.38 16.16
N THR A 87 -22.52 -28.01 15.01
CA THR A 87 -21.32 -27.73 14.21
C THR A 87 -21.33 -26.31 13.66
N ALA A 88 -22.47 -25.81 13.18
CA ALA A 88 -22.60 -24.45 12.67
C ALA A 88 -22.46 -23.38 13.76
N LEU A 89 -23.01 -23.62 14.96
CA LEU A 89 -22.82 -22.73 16.11
C LEU A 89 -21.35 -22.58 16.49
N GLU A 90 -20.61 -23.70 16.55
CA GLU A 90 -19.19 -23.68 16.87
C GLU A 90 -18.35 -23.05 15.75
N ALA A 91 -18.66 -23.36 14.48
CA ALA A 91 -18.00 -22.72 13.34
C ALA A 91 -18.20 -21.20 13.34
N ARG A 92 -19.40 -20.72 13.66
CA ARG A 92 -19.72 -19.29 13.79
C ARG A 92 -18.92 -18.63 14.90
N ARG A 93 -18.88 -19.25 16.09
CA ARG A 93 -18.09 -18.77 17.23
C ARG A 93 -16.61 -18.66 16.86
N LEU A 94 -16.04 -19.71 16.28
CA LEU A 94 -14.63 -19.75 15.88
C LEU A 94 -14.32 -18.76 14.75
N LEU A 95 -15.22 -18.60 13.78
CA LEU A 95 -15.05 -17.63 12.71
C LEU A 95 -15.02 -16.21 13.26
N ALA A 96 -16.02 -15.83 14.06
CA ALA A 96 -16.11 -14.49 14.64
C ALA A 96 -14.90 -14.16 15.52
N ASP A 97 -14.47 -15.11 16.37
CA ASP A 97 -13.29 -14.95 17.23
C ASP A 97 -12.00 -14.80 16.40
N LYS A 98 -11.75 -15.70 15.43
CA LYS A 98 -10.55 -15.63 14.58
C LYS A 98 -10.48 -14.33 13.77
N LEU A 99 -11.59 -13.92 13.15
CA LEU A 99 -11.65 -12.66 12.40
C LEU A 99 -11.42 -11.45 13.31
N THR A 100 -12.06 -11.42 14.49
CA THR A 100 -11.89 -10.34 15.48
C THR A 100 -10.42 -10.21 15.90
N ARG A 101 -9.77 -11.32 16.26
CA ARG A 101 -8.35 -11.33 16.64
C ARG A 101 -7.44 -10.81 15.53
N ALA A 102 -7.68 -11.26 14.29
CA ALA A 102 -6.87 -10.88 13.14
C ALA A 102 -6.94 -9.36 12.86
N VAL A 103 -8.14 -8.77 12.92
CA VAL A 103 -8.33 -7.35 12.57
C VAL A 103 -8.05 -6.39 13.74
N THR A 104 -8.03 -6.87 14.98
CA THR A 104 -7.69 -6.05 16.15
C THR A 104 -6.20 -5.76 16.28
N ALA A 105 -5.34 -6.56 15.63
CA ALA A 105 -3.89 -6.38 15.64
C ALA A 105 -3.39 -5.16 14.83
N ILE A 106 -4.29 -4.41 14.18
CA ILE A 106 -3.95 -3.22 13.40
C ILE A 106 -3.98 -2.00 14.33
N GLU A 107 -2.80 -1.53 14.73
CA GLU A 107 -2.65 -0.28 15.47
C GLU A 107 -2.32 0.89 14.54
N ARG A 108 -2.92 2.05 14.81
CA ARG A 108 -2.55 3.32 14.17
C ARG A 108 -1.18 3.76 14.71
N ARG A 109 -0.28 4.17 13.82
CA ARG A 109 0.96 4.88 14.19
C ARG A 109 1.08 6.18 13.43
N GLY A 110 1.79 7.14 14.03
CA GLY A 110 2.08 8.47 13.50
C GLY A 110 3.15 8.43 12.40
N GLY A 111 4.17 9.32 12.48
CA GLY A 111 5.33 9.36 11.57
C GLY A 111 5.81 7.97 11.12
N PHE A 112 6.10 7.77 9.83
CA PHE A 112 6.58 6.48 9.31
C PHE A 112 7.99 6.61 8.71
N SER A 113 8.97 6.01 9.37
CA SER A 113 10.24 5.64 8.76
C SER A 113 10.07 4.51 7.74
N THR A 114 11.07 4.26 6.91
CA THR A 114 11.08 3.14 5.95
C THR A 114 10.87 1.78 6.62
N ASP A 115 11.46 1.58 7.79
CA ASP A 115 11.35 0.31 8.53
C ASP A 115 9.95 0.13 9.13
N GLU A 116 9.32 1.22 9.56
CA GLU A 116 7.94 1.23 10.02
C GLU A 116 6.96 0.95 8.86
N LEU A 117 7.22 1.47 7.66
CA LEU A 117 6.44 1.12 6.46
C LEU A 117 6.55 -0.37 6.13
N ALA A 118 7.76 -0.94 6.16
CA ALA A 118 7.95 -2.38 5.92
C ALA A 118 7.24 -3.25 6.98
N THR A 119 7.31 -2.82 8.24
CA THR A 119 6.62 -3.49 9.36
C THR A 119 5.10 -3.44 9.20
N LEU A 120 4.56 -2.28 8.82
CA LEU A 120 3.14 -2.10 8.55
C LEU A 120 2.67 -3.04 7.41
N ASN A 121 3.41 -3.08 6.30
CA ASN A 121 3.11 -3.96 5.15
C ASN A 121 3.03 -5.43 5.56
N SER A 122 3.99 -5.89 6.38
CA SER A 122 4.03 -7.25 6.91
C SER A 122 2.83 -7.56 7.81
N ARG A 123 2.47 -6.63 8.71
CA ARG A 123 1.31 -6.78 9.61
C ARG A 123 -0.01 -6.86 8.84
N LEU A 124 -0.21 -5.99 7.85
CA LEU A 124 -1.42 -5.99 7.02
C LEU A 124 -1.54 -7.27 6.20
N THR A 125 -0.43 -7.74 5.62
CA THR A 125 -0.37 -9.02 4.90
C THR A 125 -0.73 -10.20 5.80
N LYS A 126 -0.17 -10.23 7.02
CA LYS A 126 -0.50 -11.26 8.01
C LYS A 126 -1.99 -11.27 8.37
N MET A 127 -2.59 -10.10 8.54
CA MET A 127 -4.02 -9.97 8.82
C MET A 127 -4.89 -10.51 7.66
N VAL A 128 -4.54 -10.20 6.41
CA VAL A 128 -5.22 -10.76 5.23
C VAL A 128 -5.13 -12.28 5.20
N ASN A 129 -3.96 -12.85 5.48
CA ASN A 129 -3.79 -14.30 5.51
C ASN A 129 -4.64 -14.96 6.60
N LEU A 130 -4.57 -14.45 7.84
CA LEU A 130 -5.33 -14.99 8.98
C LEU A 130 -6.84 -14.93 8.75
N THR A 131 -7.32 -13.84 8.15
CA THR A 131 -8.74 -13.70 7.85
C THR A 131 -9.18 -14.61 6.69
N THR A 132 -8.36 -14.76 5.67
CA THR A 132 -8.60 -15.70 4.56
C THR A 132 -8.67 -17.15 5.05
N ASP A 133 -7.75 -17.56 5.92
CA ASP A 133 -7.72 -18.90 6.50
C ASP A 133 -8.98 -19.16 7.36
N ALA A 134 -9.41 -18.17 8.15
CA ALA A 134 -10.62 -18.28 8.95
C ALA A 134 -11.87 -18.48 8.07
N ILE A 135 -12.00 -17.70 6.99
CA ILE A 135 -13.08 -17.85 6.00
C ILE A 135 -13.03 -19.24 5.36
N ALA A 136 -11.87 -19.68 4.87
CA ALA A 136 -11.72 -20.97 4.21
C ALA A 136 -12.11 -22.14 5.12
N THR A 137 -11.78 -22.05 6.41
CA THR A 137 -12.04 -23.11 7.39
C THR A 137 -13.52 -23.20 7.79
N HIS A 138 -14.16 -22.05 8.07
CA HIS A 138 -15.43 -22.04 8.81
C HIS A 138 -16.64 -21.57 8.00
N SER A 139 -16.43 -20.84 6.88
CA SER A 139 -17.53 -20.13 6.19
C SER A 139 -18.65 -21.03 5.68
N ARG A 140 -18.36 -22.27 5.28
CA ARG A 140 -19.37 -23.20 4.73
C ARG A 140 -20.52 -23.44 5.72
N TYR A 141 -20.20 -23.78 6.96
CA TYR A 141 -21.21 -24.06 7.98
C TYR A 141 -21.90 -22.78 8.46
N VAL A 142 -21.16 -21.68 8.54
CA VAL A 142 -21.72 -20.38 8.92
C VAL A 142 -22.71 -19.87 7.88
N ARG A 143 -22.36 -19.97 6.59
CA ARG A 143 -23.23 -19.55 5.49
C ARG A 143 -24.54 -20.34 5.45
N ALA A 144 -24.51 -21.61 5.84
CA ALA A 144 -25.68 -22.49 5.82
C ALA A 144 -26.78 -22.03 6.79
N LEU A 145 -26.44 -21.53 8.00
CA LEU A 145 -27.42 -21.19 9.04
C LEU A 145 -27.45 -19.70 9.44
N PHE A 146 -26.45 -18.92 9.03
CA PHE A 146 -26.28 -17.51 9.42
C PHE A 146 -25.98 -16.63 8.19
N GLY A 147 -26.43 -17.05 7.01
CA GLY A 147 -26.03 -16.48 5.72
C GLY A 147 -26.22 -14.97 5.60
N SER A 148 -27.34 -14.43 6.09
CA SER A 148 -27.63 -12.99 6.07
C SER A 148 -26.59 -12.18 6.85
N HIS A 149 -26.34 -12.55 8.11
CA HIS A 149 -25.35 -11.90 8.98
C HIS A 149 -23.92 -12.10 8.47
N PHE A 150 -23.61 -13.29 7.97
CA PHE A 150 -22.30 -13.59 7.43
C PHE A 150 -21.98 -12.78 6.17
N ASN A 151 -22.95 -12.56 5.29
CA ASN A 151 -22.77 -11.77 4.07
C ASN A 151 -22.39 -10.31 4.38
N SER A 152 -22.97 -9.72 5.42
CA SER A 152 -22.61 -8.35 5.86
C SER A 152 -21.16 -8.28 6.34
N ALA A 153 -20.75 -9.22 7.20
CA ALA A 153 -19.36 -9.31 7.66
C ALA A 153 -18.38 -9.58 6.50
N GLU A 154 -18.74 -10.47 5.57
CA GLU A 154 -17.92 -10.79 4.41
C GLU A 154 -17.74 -9.58 3.49
N LEU A 155 -18.79 -8.78 3.26
CA LEU A 155 -18.71 -7.55 2.47
C LEU A 155 -17.72 -6.56 3.08
N ARG A 156 -17.77 -6.36 4.40
CA ARG A 156 -16.82 -5.50 5.13
C ARG A 156 -15.39 -6.03 5.04
N LEU A 157 -15.21 -7.34 5.19
CA LEU A 157 -13.90 -7.98 5.07
C LEU A 157 -13.30 -7.79 3.67
N ARG A 158 -14.09 -7.95 2.60
CA ARG A 158 -13.62 -7.71 1.22
C ARG A 158 -13.18 -6.26 1.01
N ARG A 159 -13.92 -5.29 1.54
CA ARG A 159 -13.55 -3.86 1.48
C ARG A 159 -12.24 -3.60 2.23
N LEU A 160 -12.11 -4.17 3.42
CA LEU A 160 -10.89 -4.09 4.22
C LEU A 160 -9.69 -4.66 3.44
N HIS A 161 -9.83 -5.85 2.85
CA HIS A 161 -8.79 -6.46 2.00
C HIS A 161 -8.43 -5.60 0.79
N GLY A 162 -9.42 -4.98 0.15
CA GLY A 162 -9.20 -4.03 -0.94
C GLY A 162 -8.34 -2.84 -0.53
N LEU A 163 -8.68 -2.21 0.60
CA LEU A 163 -7.89 -1.11 1.17
C LEU A 163 -6.48 -1.54 1.56
N VAL A 164 -6.31 -2.72 2.16
CA VAL A 164 -4.98 -3.28 2.46
C VAL A 164 -4.14 -3.40 1.20
N ARG A 165 -4.71 -3.90 0.10
CA ARG A 165 -4.00 -4.01 -1.17
C ARG A 165 -3.53 -2.65 -1.67
N GLU A 166 -4.39 -1.64 -1.62
CA GLU A 166 -4.00 -0.28 -2.03
C GLU A 166 -2.87 0.28 -1.15
N VAL A 167 -2.94 0.06 0.18
CA VAL A 167 -1.90 0.47 1.12
C VAL A 167 -0.57 -0.24 0.85
N ASN A 168 -0.59 -1.55 0.62
CA ASN A 168 0.60 -2.32 0.30
C ASN A 168 1.27 -1.80 -0.97
N VAL A 169 0.49 -1.52 -2.03
CA VAL A 169 1.01 -0.94 -3.28
C VAL A 169 1.68 0.41 -3.04
N LEU A 170 1.07 1.28 -2.22
CA LEU A 170 1.65 2.57 -1.87
C LEU A 170 2.98 2.40 -1.12
N ILE A 171 3.02 1.53 -0.12
CA ILE A 171 4.22 1.24 0.68
C ILE A 171 5.34 0.68 -0.19
N GLU A 172 5.07 -0.34 -1.01
CA GLU A 172 6.06 -0.97 -1.87
C GLU A 172 6.63 0.01 -2.90
N GLY A 173 5.76 0.85 -3.48
CA GLY A 173 6.17 1.92 -4.38
C GLY A 173 7.10 2.93 -3.70
N THR A 174 6.81 3.32 -2.46
CA THR A 174 7.66 4.23 -1.69
C THR A 174 8.99 3.59 -1.30
N LEU A 175 8.99 2.35 -0.81
CA LEU A 175 10.21 1.61 -0.50
C LEU A 175 11.09 1.36 -1.74
N GLY A 176 10.50 1.16 -2.92
CA GLY A 176 11.22 1.08 -4.18
C GLY A 176 11.94 2.38 -4.54
N LYS A 177 11.26 3.53 -4.36
CA LYS A 177 11.86 4.85 -4.57
C LYS A 177 12.97 5.15 -3.56
N MET A 178 12.77 4.82 -2.28
CA MET A 178 13.79 5.00 -1.24
C MET A 178 15.06 4.20 -1.57
N ARG A 179 14.92 2.91 -1.93
CA ARG A 179 16.05 2.07 -2.36
C ARG A 179 16.79 2.68 -3.56
N SER A 180 16.06 3.25 -4.52
CA SER A 180 16.69 3.91 -5.67
C SER A 180 17.49 5.15 -5.25
N LEU A 181 16.97 5.95 -4.32
CA LEU A 181 17.68 7.10 -3.76
C LEU A 181 18.86 6.70 -2.89
N ASP A 182 18.79 5.59 -2.16
CA ASP A 182 19.90 5.03 -1.39
C ASP A 182 21.06 4.60 -2.30
N LEU A 183 20.76 3.98 -3.45
CA LEU A 183 21.76 3.66 -4.46
C LEU A 183 22.44 4.92 -5.02
N VAL A 184 21.68 5.99 -5.27
CA VAL A 184 22.24 7.27 -5.72
C VAL A 184 23.12 7.88 -4.63
N SER A 185 22.65 7.91 -3.38
CA SER A 185 23.46 8.37 -2.23
C SER A 185 24.78 7.58 -2.13
N SER A 186 24.73 6.26 -2.25
CA SER A 186 25.92 5.41 -2.20
C SER A 186 26.91 5.74 -3.32
N LYS A 187 26.44 5.95 -4.55
CA LYS A 187 27.30 6.37 -5.67
C LYS A 187 27.95 7.73 -5.44
N ILE A 188 27.20 8.71 -4.90
CA ILE A 188 27.73 10.03 -4.55
C ILE A 188 28.83 9.88 -3.48
N SER A 189 28.60 9.08 -2.45
CA SER A 189 29.60 8.83 -1.41
C SER A 189 30.88 8.19 -1.97
N SER A 190 30.76 7.16 -2.82
CA SER A 190 31.92 6.53 -3.45
C SER A 190 32.69 7.51 -4.35
N GLN A 191 32.00 8.39 -5.09
CA GLN A 191 32.68 9.43 -5.86
C GLN A 191 33.40 10.44 -4.96
N LYS A 192 32.79 10.83 -3.85
CA LYS A 192 33.42 11.72 -2.86
C LYS A 192 34.73 11.14 -2.32
N GLU A 193 34.73 9.85 -1.98
CA GLU A 193 35.92 9.14 -1.52
C GLU A 193 37.02 9.10 -2.58
N LEU A 194 36.68 8.81 -3.84
CA LEU A 194 37.64 8.82 -4.95
C LEU A 194 38.26 10.20 -5.17
N PHE A 195 37.45 11.26 -5.16
CA PHE A 195 37.93 12.64 -5.28
C PHE A 195 38.85 13.04 -4.11
N PHE A 196 38.51 12.59 -2.90
CA PHE A 196 39.35 12.82 -1.72
C PHE A 196 40.70 12.13 -1.90
N LEU A 197 40.73 10.83 -2.20
CA LEU A 197 41.97 10.07 -2.41
C LEU A 197 42.87 10.66 -3.50
N GLN A 198 42.29 11.14 -4.61
CA GLN A 198 43.05 11.75 -5.71
C GLN A 198 43.75 13.06 -5.29
N LYS A 199 43.12 13.86 -4.41
CA LYS A 199 43.71 15.08 -3.84
C LYS A 199 44.90 14.83 -2.91
N PHE A 200 45.02 13.66 -2.29
CA PHE A 200 46.15 13.30 -1.42
C PHE A 200 47.22 12.46 -2.12
N SER A 201 46.98 12.06 -3.38
CA SER A 201 47.91 11.27 -4.19
C SER A 201 48.70 12.14 -5.19
N SER A 202 48.47 13.45 -5.20
CA SER A 202 49.11 14.47 -6.06
C SER A 202 49.92 15.43 -5.21
#